data_AF-A0A7V9R9L1-F1
#
_entry.id   AF-A0A7V9R9L1-F1
#
_cell.length_a   1.000
_cell.length_b   1.000
_cell.length_c   1.000
_cell.angle_alpha   90.00
_cell.angle_beta   90.00
_cell.angle_gamma   90.00
#
_symmetry.space_group_name_H-M   'P 1'
#
loop_
_entity.id
_entity.type
_entity.pdbx_description
1 polymer ?
#
loop_
_entity_poly.entity_id
_entity_poly.type
_entity_poly.pdbx_seq_one_letter_code
_entity_poly.pdbx_strand_id
1 'polypeptide(L)' 'MTSRLELRYLAPVPVEEPLRISAQIVESDERHVTVEATISDPVGMVLAHARAECAHVRPEHFLSTQRGRARGLDWLPT' A
#
# COMPACT_ATOMS: atom_id res chain seq x y z
N MET A 1 8.90 1.64 -1.11
CA MET A 1 8.54 2.44 0.08
C MET A 1 7.47 3.45 -0.33
N THR A 2 6.41 3.59 0.45
CA THR A 2 5.35 4.58 0.18
C THR A 2 5.91 5.99 0.35
N SER A 3 5.81 6.82 -0.69
CA SER A 3 6.20 8.23 -0.67
C SER A 3 4.99 9.14 -0.46
N ARG A 4 3.82 8.76 -0.99
CA ARG A 4 2.55 9.48 -0.85
C ARG A 4 1.41 8.49 -0.68
N LEU A 5 0.46 8.82 0.20
CA LEU A 5 -0.76 8.07 0.40
C LEU A 5 -1.93 9.05 0.53
N GLU A 6 -2.92 8.88 -0.32
CA GLU A 6 -4.16 9.65 -0.32
C GLU A 6 -5.34 8.72 -0.11
N LEU A 7 -6.25 9.13 0.76
CA LEU A 7 -7.45 8.39 1.12
C LEU A 7 -8.65 9.34 0.99
N ARG A 8 -9.65 8.91 0.23
CA ARG A 8 -10.95 9.58 0.15
C ARG A 8 -12.01 8.67 0.73
N TYR A 9 -12.42 8.96 1.95
CA TYR A 9 -13.55 8.30 2.60
C TYR A 9 -14.87 8.73 1.96
N LEU A 10 -15.69 7.76 1.59
CA LEU A 10 -17.03 7.94 1.05
C LEU A 10 -18.10 7.65 2.11
N ALA A 11 -17.78 6.77 3.06
CA ALA A 11 -18.64 6.38 4.17
C ALA A 11 -17.80 6.04 5.42
N PRO A 12 -18.42 5.99 6.61
CA PRO A 12 -17.78 5.45 7.81
C PRO A 12 -17.28 4.02 7.59
N VAL A 13 -16.09 3.71 8.12
CA VAL A 13 -15.48 2.38 8.00
C VAL A 13 -15.73 1.61 9.30
N PRO A 14 -16.37 0.43 9.27
CA PRO A 14 -16.58 -0.39 10.45
C PRO A 14 -15.24 -0.94 10.96
N VAL A 15 -15.05 -0.98 12.28
CA VAL A 15 -13.77 -1.35 12.92
C VAL A 15 -13.67 -2.85 13.19
N GLU A 16 -14.81 -3.54 13.34
CA GLU A 16 -14.87 -4.95 13.73
C GLU A 16 -15.27 -5.88 12.57
N GLU A 17 -15.35 -5.35 11.35
CA GLU A 17 -15.74 -6.10 10.16
C GLU A 17 -14.56 -6.27 9.21
N PRO A 18 -14.41 -7.45 8.57
CA PRO A 18 -13.37 -7.65 7.58
C PRO A 18 -13.64 -6.77 6.35
N LEU A 19 -12.65 -5.96 5.98
CA LEU A 19 -12.72 -5.14 4.78
C LEU A 19 -12.03 -5.85 3.62
N ARG A 20 -12.52 -5.61 2.40
CA ARG A 20 -11.86 -6.03 1.16
C ARG A 20 -11.13 -4.83 0.56
N ILE A 21 -9.86 -5.03 0.27
CA ILE A 21 -9.04 -4.08 -0.49
C ILE A 21 -8.76 -4.70 -1.86
N SER A 22 -9.10 -3.98 -2.92
CA SER A 22 -8.71 -4.31 -4.28
C SER A 22 -7.81 -3.20 -4.79
N ALA A 23 -6.60 -3.54 -5.23
CA ALA A 23 -5.60 -2.59 -5.66
C ALA A 23 -5.01 -3.01 -7.01
N GLN A 24 -4.66 -2.02 -7.82
CA GLN A 24 -4.03 -2.22 -9.12
C GLN A 24 -2.94 -1.18 -9.34
N ILE A 25 -1.84 -1.60 -9.97
CA ILE A 25 -0.82 -0.69 -10.47
C ILE A 25 -1.38 -0.02 -11.71
N VAL A 26 -1.51 1.31 -11.67
CA VAL A 26 -2.04 2.10 -12.80
C VAL A 26 -0.91 2.72 -13.62
N GLU A 27 0.23 3.01 -12.98
CA GLU A 27 1.42 3.55 -13.62
C GLU A 27 2.67 2.96 -12.96
N SER A 28 3.71 2.72 -13.74
CA SER A 28 5.02 2.28 -13.24
C SER A 28 6.12 2.87 -14.10
N ASP A 29 7.13 3.44 -13.45
CA ASP A 29 8.42 3.80 -14.03
C ASP A 29 9.55 3.05 -13.29
N GLU A 30 10.82 3.35 -13.60
CA GLU A 30 11.98 2.68 -13.00
C GLU A 30 12.09 2.85 -11.48
N ARG A 31 11.56 3.96 -10.94
CA ARG A 31 11.72 4.38 -9.55
C ARG A 31 10.41 4.60 -8.81
N HIS A 32 9.28 4.72 -9.49
CA HIS A 32 7.98 4.98 -8.88
C HIS A 32 6.91 4.06 -9.45
N VAL A 33 6.00 3.67 -8.58
CA VAL A 33 4.80 2.91 -8.91
C VAL A 33 3.61 3.65 -8.34
N THR A 34 2.61 3.89 -9.17
CA THR A 34 1.33 4.45 -8.74
C THR A 34 0.28 3.35 -8.66
N VAL A 35 -0.37 3.28 -7.50
CA VAL A 35 -1.38 2.27 -7.19
C VAL A 35 -2.70 2.97 -6.90
N GLU A 36 -3.77 2.50 -7.51
CA GLU A 36 -5.13 2.85 -7.12
C GLU A 36 -5.78 1.67 -6.42
N ALA A 37 -6.54 1.96 -5.37
CA ALA A 37 -7.24 0.94 -4.61
C ALA A 37 -8.62 1.39 -4.17
N THR A 38 -9.46 0.39 -3.96
CA THR A 38 -10.81 0.53 -3.42
C THR A 38 -10.91 -0.28 -2.15
N ILE A 39 -11.50 0.30 -1.10
CA ILE A 39 -11.82 -0.37 0.15
C ILE A 39 -13.34 -0.56 0.18
N SER A 40 -13.78 -1.81 0.33
CA SER A 40 -15.19 -2.16 0.43
C SER A 40 -15.49 -3.00 1.66
N ASP A 41 -16.76 -2.96 2.11
CA ASP A 41 -17.28 -3.85 3.14
C ASP A 41 -17.43 -5.31 2.60
N PRO A 42 -17.87 -6.27 3.44
CA PRO A 42 -18.10 -7.65 3.01
C PRO A 42 -19.18 -7.83 1.93
N VAL A 43 -20.14 -6.90 1.83
CA VAL A 43 -21.25 -6.97 0.88
C VAL A 43 -20.96 -6.22 -0.43
N GLY A 44 -19.81 -5.55 -0.52
CA GLY A 44 -19.30 -4.88 -1.72
C GLY A 44 -19.59 -3.37 -1.78
N MET A 45 -20.10 -2.75 -0.71
CA MET A 45 -20.23 -1.30 -0.66
C MET A 45 -18.85 -0.66 -0.60
N VAL A 46 -18.57 0.27 -1.52
CA VAL A 46 -17.31 1.03 -1.50
C VAL A 46 -17.35 2.07 -0.40
N LEU A 47 -16.41 1.96 0.53
CA LEU A 47 -16.29 2.84 1.69
C LEU A 47 -15.23 3.93 1.48
N ALA A 48 -14.18 3.64 0.72
CA ALA A 48 -13.12 4.59 0.42
C ALA A 48 -12.37 4.26 -0.88
N HIS A 49 -11.82 5.31 -1.50
CA HIS A 49 -10.79 5.19 -2.53
C HIS A 49 -9.43 5.54 -1.94
N ALA A 50 -8.39 4.90 -2.44
CA ALA A 50 -7.01 5.21 -2.09
C ALA A 50 -6.15 5.33 -3.35
N ARG A 51 -5.20 6.27 -3.30
CA ARG A 51 -4.11 6.37 -4.28
C ARG A 51 -2.79 6.41 -3.52
N ALA A 52 -1.84 5.59 -3.93
CA ALA A 52 -0.53 5.53 -3.33
C ALA A 52 0.55 5.68 -4.40
N GLU A 53 1.58 6.45 -4.07
CA GLU A 53 2.82 6.48 -4.82
C GLU A 53 3.89 5.76 -3.99
N CYS A 54 4.60 4.85 -4.65
CA CYS A 54 5.60 4.01 -4.04
C CYS A 54 6.92 4.18 -4.78
N ALA A 55 7.95 4.64 -4.08
CA ALA A 55 9.31 4.66 -4.61
C ALA A 55 9.97 3.28 -4.48
N HIS A 56 10.60 2.82 -5.54
CA HIS A 56 11.49 1.66 -5.50
C HIS A 56 12.74 2.04 -4.69
N VAL A 57 12.95 1.32 -3.59
CA VAL A 57 14.12 1.49 -2.73
C VAL A 57 14.94 0.22 -2.82
N ARG A 58 16.22 0.35 -3.20
CA ARG A 58 17.12 -0.80 -3.22
C ARG A 58 17.20 -1.41 -1.82
N PRO A 59 17.12 -2.73 -1.68
CA PRO A 59 17.15 -3.39 -0.37
C PRO A 59 18.34 -2.97 0.48
N GLU A 60 19.53 -2.81 -0.11
CA GLU A 60 20.74 -2.37 0.61
C GLU A 60 20.53 -1.06 1.40
N HIS A 61 19.77 -0.12 0.84
CA HIS A 61 19.51 1.16 1.50
C HIS A 61 18.50 1.05 2.64
N PHE A 62 17.49 0.17 2.52
CA PHE A 62 16.58 -0.07 3.63
C PHE A 62 17.29 -0.83 4.76
N LEU A 63 18.05 -1.88 4.41
CA LEU A 63 18.80 -2.72 5.34
C LEU A 63 19.93 -1.98 6.05
N SER A 64 20.40 -0.83 5.56
CA SER A 64 21.37 0.00 6.30
C SER A 64 20.74 0.73 7.48
N THR A 65 19.41 0.88 7.52
CA THR A 65 18.68 1.52 8.63
C THR A 65 18.48 0.55 9.80
N GLN A 66 18.32 1.07 11.02
CA GLN A 66 18.01 0.23 12.19
C GLN A 66 16.73 -0.61 12.00
N ARG A 67 15.70 -0.02 11.39
CA ARG A 67 14.43 -0.71 11.08
C ARG A 67 14.60 -1.80 10.02
N GLY A 68 15.39 -1.56 8.99
CA GLY A 68 15.66 -2.56 7.96
C GLY A 68 16.44 -3.75 8.50
N ARG A 69 17.48 -3.50 9.31
CA ARG A 69 18.23 -4.59 9.98
C ARG A 69 17.34 -5.45 10.87
N ALA A 70 16.46 -4.82 11.65
CA ALA A 70 15.54 -5.54 12.53
C ALA A 70 14.51 -6.40 11.76
N ARG A 71 14.17 -6.02 10.52
CA ARG A 71 13.18 -6.73 9.68
C ARG A 71 13.80 -7.85 8.82
N GLY A 72 15.13 -7.87 8.65
CA GLY A 72 15.82 -8.92 7.91
C GLY A 72 15.47 -8.96 6.42
N LEU A 73 15.55 -10.15 5.80
CA LEU A 73 15.32 -10.38 4.37
C LEU A 73 13.97 -11.04 4.06
N ASP A 74 13.13 -11.29 5.07
CA ASP A 74 11.89 -12.08 4.99
C ASP A 74 10.80 -11.47 4.09
N TRP A 75 11.01 -10.25 3.60
CA TRP A 75 10.12 -9.49 2.72
C TRP A 75 10.62 -9.39 1.27
N LEU A 76 11.81 -9.91 0.97
CA LEU A 76 12.30 -10.00 -0.40
C LEU A 76 11.57 -11.15 -1.12
N PRO A 77 11.07 -10.93 -2.35
CA PRO A 77 10.54 -12.03 -3.14
C PRO A 77 11.66 -13.04 -3.42
N THR A 78 11.38 -14.32 -3.14
CA THR A 78 12.21 -15.48 -3.54
C THR A 78 12.27 -15.65 -5.05
#